data_AF-A0A9D9E128-F1
#
_entry.id   AF-A0A9D9E128-F1
#
_cell.length_a   1.000
_cell.length_b   1.000
_cell.length_c   1.000
_cell.angle_alpha   90.00
_cell.angle_beta   90.00
_cell.angle_gamma   90.00
#
_symmetry.space_group_name_H-M   'P 1'
#
loop_
_entity.id
_entity.type
_entity.pdbx_description
1 polymer ?
#
loop_
_entity_poly.entity_id
_entity_poly.type
_entity_poly.pdbx_seq_one_letter_code
_entity_poly.pdbx_strand_id
1 'polypeptide(L)' 'ACDVVYGAAEGFDAEKMYSVKIRSMATAASANVEKTANGFKVRFLDYVRGAAPGQSAVVYDSDMVVASGIIT' A
#
# COMPACT_ATOMS: atom_id res chain seq x y z
N ALA A 1 -10.80 -3.12 -5.69
CA ALA A 1 -10.03 -1.88 -5.51
C ALA A 1 -9.90 -1.72 -4.00
N CYS A 2 -8.68 -1.70 -3.48
CA CYS A 2 -8.41 -1.62 -2.04
C CYS A 2 -8.36 -0.14 -1.66
N ASP A 3 -9.25 0.32 -0.77
CA ASP A 3 -9.22 1.69 -0.23
C ASP A 3 -8.54 1.63 1.15
N VAL A 4 -7.42 2.35 1.30
CA VAL A 4 -6.56 2.25 2.49
C VAL A 4 -6.38 3.62 3.13
N VAL A 5 -6.66 3.73 4.43
CA VAL A 5 -6.62 4.99 5.20
C VAL A 5 -5.64 4.86 6.38
N TYR A 6 -4.53 5.61 6.33
CA TYR A 6 -3.86 6.36 7.42
C TYR A 6 -2.35 6.61 7.18
N GLY A 7 -1.98 7.89 6.99
CA GLY A 7 -0.60 8.35 7.13
C GLY A 7 0.19 8.53 5.84
N ALA A 8 -0.46 8.89 4.73
CA ALA A 8 0.26 9.21 3.50
C ALA A 8 1.13 10.47 3.69
N ALA A 9 2.42 10.34 3.39
CA ALA A 9 3.26 11.47 2.97
C ALA A 9 2.51 12.30 1.90
N GLU A 10 2.76 13.61 1.85
CA GLU A 10 1.88 14.59 1.19
C GLU A 10 1.64 14.40 -0.32
N GLY A 11 2.32 13.47 -0.98
CA GLY A 11 1.97 12.97 -2.31
C GLY A 11 2.57 11.59 -2.56
N PHE A 12 1.87 10.75 -3.32
CA PHE A 12 2.48 9.59 -3.97
C PHE A 12 2.76 9.98 -5.42
N ASP A 13 3.95 9.65 -5.90
CA ASP A 13 4.32 9.82 -7.30
C ASP A 13 3.73 8.67 -8.11
N ALA A 14 2.88 8.99 -9.09
CA ALA A 14 2.22 7.99 -9.92
C ALA A 14 3.20 7.13 -10.75
N GLU A 15 4.40 7.64 -11.00
CA GLU A 15 5.45 6.95 -11.75
C GLU A 15 6.39 6.14 -10.84
N LYS A 16 6.31 6.32 -9.52
CA LYS A 16 7.19 5.66 -8.56
C LYS A 16 6.60 4.33 -8.11
N MET A 17 7.48 3.33 -7.97
CA MET A 17 7.12 2.03 -7.40
C MET A 17 7.40 2.03 -5.92
N TYR A 18 6.42 1.55 -5.15
CA TYR A 18 6.52 1.39 -3.71
C TYR A 18 6.47 -0.08 -3.33
N SER A 19 7.06 -0.43 -2.20
CA SER A 19 6.98 -1.77 -1.64
C SER A 19 5.82 -1.83 -0.66
N VAL A 20 4.82 -2.68 -0.90
CA VAL A 20 3.64 -2.76 -0.04
C VAL A 20 3.56 -4.12 0.64
N LYS A 21 3.37 -4.08 1.95
CA LYS A 21 3.26 -5.25 2.82
C LYS A 21 1.85 -5.34 3.38
N ILE A 22 1.14 -6.41 3.03
CA ILE A 22 -0.26 -6.63 3.44
C ILE A 22 -0.42 -7.51 4.68
N ARG A 23 0.67 -8.10 5.17
CA ARG A 23 0.73 -8.88 6.42
C ARG A 23 2.11 -8.77 7.06
N SER A 24 2.16 -8.80 8.40
CA SER A 24 3.40 -8.65 9.16
C SER A 24 4.52 -9.62 8.74
N MET A 25 4.20 -10.87 8.37
CA MET A 25 5.19 -11.87 7.94
C MET A 25 5.28 -12.06 6.42
N ALA A 26 4.50 -11.32 5.61
CA ALA A 26 4.56 -11.45 4.15
C ALA A 26 5.74 -10.67 3.58
N THR A 27 6.31 -11.15 2.48
CA THR A 27 7.26 -10.36 1.68
C THR A 27 6.56 -9.10 1.15
N ALA A 28 7.24 -7.96 1.18
CA ALA A 28 6.72 -6.76 0.54
C ALA A 28 6.68 -6.96 -0.98
N ALA A 29 5.57 -6.59 -1.61
CA ALA A 29 5.37 -6.70 -3.04
C ALA A 29 5.40 -5.33 -3.70
N SER A 30 6.04 -5.22 -4.85
CA SER A 30 6.09 -3.97 -5.61
C SER A 30 4.70 -3.59 -6.12
N ALA A 31 4.31 -2.35 -5.88
CA ALA A 31 3.02 -1.82 -6.24
C ALA A 31 3.09 -0.35 -6.63
N ASN A 32 2.14 0.05 -7.47
CA ASN A 32 1.85 1.44 -7.73
C ASN A 32 0.82 1.93 -6.70
N VAL A 33 1.06 3.12 -6.15
CA VAL A 33 0.21 3.70 -5.10
C VAL A 33 -0.33 5.03 -5.57
N GLU A 34 -1.64 5.16 -5.59
CA GLU A 34 -2.36 6.33 -6.08
C GLU A 34 -3.17 6.92 -4.92
N LYS A 35 -2.97 8.20 -4.61
CA LYS A 35 -3.77 8.88 -3.57
C LYS A 35 -5.22 9.01 -4.04
N THR A 36 -6.17 8.65 -3.19
CA THR A 36 -7.60 8.84 -3.41
C THR A 36 -8.14 9.89 -2.44
N ALA A 37 -9.38 10.34 -2.63
CA ALA A 37 -9.99 11.35 -1.74
C ALA A 37 -10.08 10.89 -0.27
N ASN A 38 -10.19 9.58 -0.04
CA ASN A 38 -10.35 8.99 1.29
C ASN A 38 -9.11 8.26 1.79
N GLY A 39 -8.04 8.15 0.98
CA GLY A 39 -6.90 7.32 1.33
C GLY A 39 -5.94 7.12 0.17
N PHE A 40 -5.59 5.86 -0.10
CA PHE A 40 -4.82 5.48 -1.27
C PHE A 40 -5.24 4.12 -1.81
N LYS A 41 -5.03 3.96 -3.12
CA LYS A 41 -5.28 2.75 -3.87
C LYS A 41 -3.96 2.10 -4.23
N VAL A 42 -3.81 0.84 -3.87
CA VAL A 42 -2.64 0.04 -4.21
C VAL A 42 -2.94 -0.88 -5.39
N ARG A 43 -2.08 -0.86 -6.41
CA ARG A 43 -2.10 -1.79 -7.53
C ARG A 43 -0.80 -2.56 -7.56
N PHE A 44 -0.85 -3.82 -7.14
CA PHE A 44 0.31 -4.70 -7.16
C PHE A 44 0.67 -5.09 -8.58
N LEU A 45 1.98 -5.15 -8.85
CA LEU A 45 2.51 -5.58 -10.15
C LEU A 45 2.42 -7.10 -10.33
N ASP A 46 2.51 -7.84 -9.22
CA ASP A 46 2.41 -9.29 -9.20
C ASP A 46 1.23 -9.76 -8.33
N TYR A 47 0.87 -11.03 -8.45
CA TYR A 47 -0.24 -11.61 -7.70
C TYR A 47 0.12 -11.77 -6.23
N VAL A 48 -0.60 -11.06 -5.36
CA VAL A 48 -0.39 -11.15 -3.92
C VAL A 48 -1.47 -12.01 -3.29
N ARG A 49 -1.05 -13.06 -2.58
CA ARG A 49 -1.97 -13.93 -1.84
C ARG A 49 -2.35 -13.30 -0.49
N GLY A 50 -3.62 -13.38 -0.16
CA GLY A 50 -4.12 -13.05 1.17
C GLY A 50 -4.33 -11.55 1.42
N ALA A 51 -4.63 -10.77 0.38
CA ALA A 51 -5.22 -9.45 0.54
C ALA A 51 -6.66 -9.61 1.03
N ALA A 52 -6.84 -9.54 2.36
CA ALA A 52 -8.12 -9.74 3.01
C ALA A 52 -8.60 -8.42 3.66
N PRO A 53 -9.89 -8.07 3.56
CA PRO A 53 -10.46 -6.94 4.27
C PRO A 53 -10.18 -7.03 5.78
N GLY A 54 -9.86 -5.90 6.41
CA GLY A 54 -9.49 -5.80 7.82
C GLY A 54 -8.01 -6.07 8.12
N GLN A 55 -7.20 -6.52 7.16
CA GLN A 55 -5.74 -6.58 7.32
C GLN A 55 -5.10 -5.22 7.12
N SER A 56 -3.95 -5.00 7.75
CA SER A 56 -3.16 -3.78 7.54
C SER A 56 -2.33 -3.86 6.27
N ALA A 57 -2.35 -2.80 5.47
CA ALA A 57 -1.41 -2.57 4.39
C ALA A 57 -0.42 -1.48 4.79
N VAL A 58 0.87 -1.73 4.63
CA VAL A 58 1.95 -0.80 4.93
C VAL A 58 2.74 -0.53 3.66
N VAL A 59 2.93 0.73 3.31
CA VAL A 59 3.64 1.19 2.12
C VAL A 59 5.03 1.68 2.54
N TYR A 60 6.03 1.17 1.86
CA TYR A 60 7.44 1.49 2.06
C TYR A 60 8.00 2.20 0.83
N ASP A 61 8.79 3.24 1.09
CA ASP A 61 9.72 3.82 0.13
C ASP A 61 11.14 3.45 0.57
N SER A 62 11.78 2.55 -0.17
CA SER A 62 13.00 1.88 0.28
C SER A 62 12.84 1.25 1.67
N ASP A 63 13.49 1.80 2.71
CA ASP A 63 13.44 1.29 4.09
C ASP A 63 12.48 2.09 4.99
N MET A 64 11.90 3.20 4.48
CA MET A 64 11.02 4.06 5.25
C MET A 64 9.56 3.73 5.02
N VAL A 65 8.77 3.68 6.10
CA VAL A 65 7.32 3.63 6.02
C VAL A 65 6.79 5.00 5.63
N VAL A 66 6.15 5.09 4.47
CA VAL A 66 5.60 6.34 3.92
C VAL A 66 4.08 6.43 4.02
N ALA A 67 3.40 5.29 4.21
CA ALA A 67 1.98 5.22 4.48
C ALA A 67 1.56 3.88 5.10
N SER A 68 0.39 3.86 5.70
CA SER A 68 -0.23 2.64 6.21
C SER A 68 -1.75 2.71 6.09
N GLY A 69 -2.44 1.62 6.39
CA GLY A 69 -3.87 1.66 6.66
C GLY A 69 -4.48 0.28 6.61
N ILE A 70 -5.81 0.23 6.54
CA ILE A 70 -6.57 -1.00 6.55
C ILE A 70 -7.11 -1.31 5.15
N ILE A 71 -6.98 -2.56 4.73
CA ILE A 71 -7.59 -3.09 3.51
C ILE A 71 -9.10 -3.12 3.71
N THR A 72 -9.84 -2.45 2.84
CA THR A 72 -11.31 -2.47 2.80
C THR A 72 -11.85 -3.25 1.61
#